data_AF-A0A662IPY8-F1
#
_entry.id   AF-A0A662IPY8-F1
#
_cell.length_a   1.000
_cell.length_b   1.000
_cell.length_c   1.000
_cell.angle_alpha   90.00
_cell.angle_beta   90.00
_cell.angle_gamma   90.00
#
_symmetry.space_group_name_H-M   'P 1'
#
loop_
_entity.id
_entity.type
_entity.pdbx_description
1 polymer ?
#
loop_
_entity_poly.entity_id
_entity_poly.type
_entity_poly.pdbx_seq_one_letter_code
_entity_poly.pdbx_strand_id
1 'polypeptide(L)' 'MQNSIHVELSEGEVKVLKCLKEAGRAMEVHELAEQANLSLSSVMSYLEALNRKGLVKV' A
#
# COMPACT_ATOMS: atom_id res chain seq x y z
N MET A 1 -13.41 10.18 23.69
CA MET A 1 -12.06 9.58 23.60
C MET A 1 -11.82 9.24 22.13
N GLN A 2 -11.06 10.06 21.40
CA GLN A 2 -10.66 9.73 20.03
C GLN A 2 -9.51 8.73 20.11
N ASN A 3 -9.81 7.46 19.84
CA ASN A 3 -8.82 6.40 19.78
C ASN A 3 -8.09 6.53 18.43
N SER A 4 -7.09 7.40 18.36
CA SER A 4 -6.24 7.51 17.18
C SER A 4 -5.43 6.22 17.06
N ILE A 5 -5.87 5.31 16.20
CA ILE A 5 -5.10 4.10 15.87
C ILE A 5 -3.85 4.57 15.14
N HIS A 6 -2.72 4.64 15.84
CA HIS A 6 -1.44 4.93 15.24
C HIS A 6 -0.96 3.66 14.52
N VAL A 7 -1.25 3.57 13.22
CA VAL A 7 -0.77 2.46 12.39
C VAL A 7 0.64 2.81 11.93
N GLU A 8 1.64 2.12 12.46
CA GLU A 8 3.02 2.25 11.98
C GLU A 8 3.13 1.62 10.59
N LEU A 9 3.54 2.44 9.62
CA LEU A 9 3.80 2.03 8.24
C LEU A 9 5.27 2.23 7.92
N SER A 10 5.88 1.24 7.29
CA SER A 10 7.18 1.37 6.67
C SER A 10 7.12 2.31 5.46
N GLU A 11 8.28 2.85 5.06
CA GLU A 11 8.36 3.75 3.89
C GLU A 11 7.78 3.10 2.62
N GLY A 12 8.01 1.80 2.43
CA GLY A 12 7.47 1.04 1.29
C GLY A 12 5.95 0.93 1.33
N GLU A 13 5.37 0.64 2.50
CA GLU A 13 3.91 0.60 2.68
C GLU A 13 3.28 1.97 2.45
N VAL A 14 3.92 3.06 2.90
CA VAL A 14 3.45 4.43 2.66
C VAL A 14 3.44 4.74 1.16
N LYS A 15 4.51 4.40 0.43
CA LYS A 15 4.59 4.60 -1.03
C LYS A 15 3.48 3.85 -1.75
N VAL A 16 3.32 2.55 -1.47
CA VAL A 16 2.29 1.70 -2.09
C VAL A 16 0.89 2.24 -1.80
N LEU A 17 0.60 2.56 -0.54
CA LEU A 17 -0.70 3.09 -0.12
C LEU A 17 -1.00 4.44 -0.78
N LYS A 18 0.02 5.31 -0.92
CA LYS A 18 -0.12 6.60 -1.57
C LYS A 18 -0.44 6.43 -3.06
N CYS A 19 0.32 5.60 -3.78
CA CYS A 19 0.07 5.31 -5.19
C CYS A 19 -1.35 4.78 -5.43
N LEU A 20 -1.83 3.85 -4.60
CA LEU A 20 -3.20 3.33 -4.69
C LEU A 20 -4.27 4.42 -4.48
N LYS A 21 -4.06 5.31 -3.50
CA LYS A 21 -4.99 6.42 -3.23
C LYS A 21 -4.98 7.47 -4.33
N GLU A 22 -3.82 7.79 -4.88
CA GLU A 22 -3.66 8.76 -5.96
C GLU A 22 -4.24 8.24 -7.29
N ALA A 23 -4.12 6.94 -7.54
CA ALA A 23 -4.70 6.32 -8.73
C ALA A 23 -6.23 6.43 -8.77
N GLY A 24 -6.89 6.30 -7.61
CA GLY A 24 -8.36 6.39 -7.51
C GLY A 24 -9.12 5.32 -8.29
N ARG A 25 -8.43 4.29 -8.80
CA ARG A 25 -8.97 3.18 -9.60
C ARG A 25 -8.30 1.87 -9.21
N ALA A 26 -8.92 0.76 -9.63
CA ALA A 26 -8.25 -0.54 -9.59
C ALA A 26 -7.00 -0.49 -10.47
N MET A 27 -5.88 -0.95 -9.93
CA MET A 27 -4.57 -0.94 -10.58
C MET A 27 -3.97 -2.34 -10.50
N GLU A 28 -3.37 -2.80 -11.59
CA GLU A 28 -2.65 -4.05 -11.59
C GLU A 28 -1.35 -3.93 -10.76
N VAL A 29 -0.94 -5.01 -10.12
CA VAL A 29 0.25 -5.01 -9.24
C VAL A 29 1.52 -4.61 -10.00
N HIS A 30 1.59 -4.93 -11.29
CA HIS A 30 2.69 -4.53 -12.17
C HIS A 30 2.75 -3.01 -12.39
N GLU A 31 1.61 -2.39 -12.73
CA GLU A 31 1.49 -0.93 -12.87
C GLU A 31 1.83 -0.22 -11.55
N LEU A 32 1.40 -0.78 -10.42
CA LEU A 32 1.70 -0.26 -9.09
C LEU A 32 3.20 -0.34 -8.75
N ALA A 33 3.86 -1.42 -9.13
CA ALA A 33 5.30 -1.58 -8.93
C ALA A 33 6.11 -0.56 -9.75
N GLU A 34 5.73 -0.34 -11.00
CA GLU A 34 6.35 0.68 -11.85
C GLU A 34 6.12 2.09 -11.29
N GLN A 35 4.89 2.44 -10.91
CA GLN A 35 4.59 3.77 -10.37
C GLN A 35 5.26 4.03 -9.01
N ALA A 36 5.29 3.03 -8.13
CA ALA A 36 5.93 3.15 -6.83
C ALA A 36 7.47 3.05 -6.92
N ASN A 37 8.02 2.72 -8.10
CA ASN A 37 9.43 2.41 -8.32
C ASN A 37 9.95 1.36 -7.33
N LEU A 38 9.20 0.27 -7.20
CA LEU A 38 9.48 -0.87 -6.31
C LEU A 38 9.50 -2.16 -7.12
N SER A 39 10.18 -3.19 -6.60
CA SER A 39 10.07 -4.52 -7.20
C SER A 39 8.68 -5.10 -6.95
N LEU A 40 8.23 -5.97 -7.86
CA LEU A 40 6.97 -6.71 -7.72
C LEU A 40 6.87 -7.46 -6.40
N SER A 41 7.96 -8.11 -5.97
CA SER A 41 8.00 -8.85 -4.70
C SER A 41 7.83 -7.94 -3.48
N SER A 42 8.46 -6.76 -3.50
CA SER A 42 8.27 -5.75 -2.46
C SER A 42 6.84 -5.23 -2.43
N VAL A 43 6.25 -4.91 -3.59
CA VAL A 43 4.86 -4.46 -3.66
C VAL A 43 3.89 -5.52 -3.14
N MET A 44 4.04 -6.78 -3.53
CA MET A 44 3.20 -7.87 -3.02
C MET A 44 3.30 -8.01 -1.50
N SER A 45 4.52 -7.95 -0.96
CA SER A 45 4.74 -8.00 0.49
C SER A 45 4.09 -6.82 1.23
N TYR A 46 4.23 -5.60 0.70
CA TYR A 46 3.60 -4.42 1.28
C TYR A 46 2.08 -4.42 1.15
N LEU A 47 1.54 -4.88 0.02
CA LEU A 47 0.09 -5.05 -0.15
C LEU A 47 -0.48 -6.03 0.86
N GLU A 48 0.19 -7.16 1.08
CA GLU A 48 -0.22 -8.13 2.10
C GLU A 48 -0.17 -7.52 3.50
N ALA A 49 0.90 -6.79 3.84
CA ALA A 49 1.03 -6.11 5.12
C ALA A 49 -0.07 -5.04 5.33
N LEU A 50 -0.35 -4.23 4.31
CA LEU A 50 -1.42 -3.25 4.31
C LEU A 50 -2.81 -3.89 4.44
N ASN A 51 -3.04 -5.04 3.81
CA ASN A 51 -4.28 -5.80 3.92
C ASN A 51 -4.49 -6.34 5.33
N ARG A 52 -3.43 -6.91 5.93
CA ARG A 52 -3.45 -7.36 7.33
C ARG A 52 -3.72 -6.22 8.31
N LYS A 53 -3.27 -5.00 7.98
CA LYS A 53 -3.55 -3.76 8.73
C LYS A 53 -4.94 -3.17 8.43
N GLY A 54 -5.71 -3.76 7.52
CA GLY A 54 -7.04 -3.30 7.13
C GLY A 54 -7.06 -1.98 6.35
N LEU A 55 -5.94 -1.58 5.75
CA LEU A 55 -5.79 -0.31 5.03
C LEU A 55 -6.11 -0.42 3.54
N VAL A 56 -5.95 -1.61 2.97
CA VAL A 56 -6.29 -1.93 1.58
C VAL A 56 -7.05 -3.24 1.55
N LYS A 57 -7.84 -3.45 0.50
CA LYS A 57 -8.41 -4.75 0.16
C LYS A 57 -7.84 -5.17 -1.17
N VAL A 58 -7.02 -6.22 -1.15
CA VAL A 58 -6.46 -6.88 -2.34
C VAL A 58 -7.15 -8.21 -2.57
#